data_AF-A0AAU1U0R5-F1
#
_entry.id   AF-A0AAU1U0R5-F1
#
_cell.length_a   1.000
_cell.length_b   1.000
_cell.length_c   1.000
_cell.angle_alpha   90.00
_cell.angle_beta   90.00
_cell.angle_gamma   90.00
#
_symmetry.space_group_name_H-M   'P 1'
#
loop_
_entity.id
_entity.type
_entity.pdbx_description
1 polymer ?
#
loop_
_entity_poly.entity_id
_entity_poly.type
_entity_poly.pdbx_seq_one_letter_code
_entity_poly.pdbx_strand_id
1 'polypeptide(L)'
;MVDASRANLTAQLSVKNLPGPHGMFTAAVGRSAATFVWESSDGRFCSGSAAMAGGFTSTSCLSDRRDAPFAVRPALVPLLSTYTFAEVHVFGADRETVRSVTCNGRPLAVRRLPRVLDGRRVLYAFDLSEPTAGRVTVTVVRGRVTATEHVELMGGDLRHKASCR
;
A
#
# COMPACT_ATOMS: atom_id res chain seq x y z
N MET A 1 2.38 12.46 -15.43
CA MET A 1 2.54 12.64 -13.97
C MET A 1 3.19 11.42 -13.33
N VAL A 2 2.56 10.24 -13.37
CA VAL A 2 3.10 9.00 -12.74
C VAL A 2 4.54 8.69 -13.17
N ASP A 3 4.84 8.77 -14.48
CA ASP A 3 6.20 8.47 -14.98
C ASP A 3 7.24 9.47 -14.49
N ALA A 4 6.89 10.77 -14.40
CA ALA A 4 7.78 11.79 -13.86
C ALA A 4 8.04 11.57 -12.36
N SER A 5 7.01 11.26 -11.57
CA SER A 5 7.18 10.87 -10.17
C SER A 5 8.04 9.60 -10.03
N ARG A 6 7.86 8.60 -10.90
CA ARG A 6 8.65 7.37 -10.88
C ARG A 6 10.12 7.65 -11.21
N ALA A 7 10.39 8.47 -12.23
CA ALA A 7 11.74 8.87 -12.62
C ALA A 7 12.43 9.62 -11.46
N ASN A 8 11.74 10.59 -10.85
CA ASN A 8 12.26 11.33 -9.70
C ASN A 8 12.55 10.42 -8.52
N LEU A 9 11.66 9.47 -8.20
CA LEU A 9 11.89 8.50 -7.14
C LEU A 9 13.12 7.63 -7.43
N THR A 10 13.19 7.08 -8.64
CA THR A 10 14.26 6.16 -9.06
C THR A 10 15.63 6.83 -9.02
N ALA A 11 15.71 8.11 -9.41
CA ALA A 11 16.96 8.89 -9.36
C ALA A 11 17.51 9.08 -7.93
N GLN A 12 16.67 8.96 -6.90
CA GLN A 12 17.06 9.10 -5.49
C GLN A 12 17.35 7.76 -4.79
N LEU A 13 17.13 6.62 -5.47
CA LEU A 13 17.36 5.31 -4.87
C LEU A 13 18.83 4.93 -4.93
N SER A 14 19.33 4.41 -3.81
CA SER A 14 20.59 3.66 -3.82
C SER A 14 20.46 2.41 -4.68
N VAL A 15 21.57 1.96 -5.28
CA VAL A 15 21.60 0.77 -6.17
C VAL A 15 20.93 -0.46 -5.54
N LYS A 16 21.17 -0.71 -4.24
CA LYS A 16 20.58 -1.84 -3.50
C LYS A 16 19.05 -1.79 -3.37
N ASN A 17 18.45 -0.59 -3.48
CA ASN A 17 17.01 -0.38 -3.32
C ASN A 17 16.31 -0.15 -4.65
N LEU A 18 17.01 -0.22 -5.78
CA LEU A 18 16.39 -0.11 -7.10
C LEU A 18 15.36 -1.24 -7.30
N PRO A 19 14.33 -0.99 -8.13
CA PRO A 19 13.39 -2.02 -8.54
C PRO A 19 14.09 -3.22 -9.16
N GLY A 20 13.64 -4.41 -8.78
CA GLY A 20 14.02 -5.65 -9.42
C GLY A 20 13.42 -5.80 -10.83
N PRO A 21 13.49 -7.01 -11.42
CA PRO A 21 13.08 -7.27 -12.81
C PRO A 21 11.63 -6.92 -13.13
N HIS A 22 10.76 -6.90 -12.13
CA HIS A 22 9.34 -6.58 -12.30
C HIS A 22 9.02 -5.08 -12.25
N GLY A 23 10.01 -4.22 -11.95
CA GLY A 23 9.84 -2.78 -11.88
C GLY A 23 9.00 -2.31 -10.68
N MET A 24 8.51 -1.07 -10.77
CA MET A 24 7.65 -0.46 -9.76
C MET A 24 6.17 -0.49 -10.14
N PHE A 25 5.32 -0.74 -9.15
CA PHE A 25 3.88 -0.68 -9.28
C PHE A 25 3.33 0.53 -8.54
N THR A 26 2.36 1.21 -9.14
CA THR A 26 1.71 2.37 -8.56
C THR A 26 0.68 1.93 -7.53
N ALA A 27 0.86 2.35 -6.27
CA ALA A 27 -0.10 2.13 -5.20
C ALA A 27 -1.18 3.24 -5.17
N ALA A 28 -0.76 4.50 -5.28
CA ALA A 28 -1.65 5.66 -5.23
C ALA A 28 -1.18 6.79 -6.17
N VAL A 29 -2.13 7.63 -6.59
CA VAL A 29 -1.92 8.71 -7.58
C VAL A 29 -2.60 9.98 -7.06
N GLY A 30 -1.81 10.98 -6.66
CA GLY A 30 -2.29 12.31 -6.29
C GLY A 30 -2.27 13.28 -7.48
N ARG A 31 -2.53 14.58 -7.22
CA ARG A 31 -2.50 15.60 -8.29
C ARG A 31 -1.09 15.86 -8.84
N SER A 32 -0.08 15.84 -7.98
CA SER A 32 1.31 16.21 -8.32
C SER A 32 2.34 15.19 -7.83
N ALA A 33 1.90 14.03 -7.33
CA ALA A 33 2.75 13.01 -6.76
C ALA A 33 2.13 11.62 -6.89
N ALA A 34 2.93 10.58 -6.73
CA ALA A 34 2.48 9.20 -6.72
C ALA A 34 3.26 8.38 -5.69
N THR A 35 2.62 7.32 -5.20
CA THR A 35 3.22 6.31 -4.31
C THR A 35 3.39 5.01 -5.08
N PHE A 36 4.54 4.37 -4.89
CA PHE A 36 4.96 3.16 -5.56
C PHE A 36 5.37 2.10 -4.55
N VAL A 37 5.26 0.86 -4.98
CA VAL A 37 5.80 -0.31 -4.30
C VAL A 37 6.53 -1.18 -5.29
N TRP A 38 7.59 -1.86 -4.85
CA TRP A 38 8.39 -2.76 -5.67
C TRP A 38 9.05 -3.82 -4.82
N GLU A 39 9.47 -4.90 -5.47
CA GLU A 39 10.46 -5.82 -4.93
C GLU A 39 11.84 -5.35 -5.44
N SER A 40 12.82 -5.23 -4.56
CA SER A 40 14.21 -4.98 -4.95
C SER A 40 14.85 -6.23 -5.57
N SER A 41 16.02 -6.09 -6.20
CA SER A 41 16.73 -7.23 -6.81
C SER A 41 17.08 -8.37 -5.84
N ASP A 42 17.22 -8.08 -4.55
CA ASP A 42 17.45 -9.04 -3.47
C ASP A 42 16.15 -9.54 -2.79
N GLY A 43 14.98 -9.21 -3.35
CA GLY A 43 13.69 -9.75 -2.92
C GLY A 43 13.03 -8.99 -1.76
N ARG A 44 13.53 -7.82 -1.37
CA ARG A 44 12.96 -7.04 -0.26
C ARG A 44 11.78 -6.22 -0.76
N PHE A 45 10.71 -6.19 0.04
CA PHE A 45 9.60 -5.27 -0.23
C PHE A 45 10.06 -3.83 0.04
N CYS A 46 9.83 -2.98 -0.94
CA CYS A 46 10.14 -1.55 -0.91
C CYS A 46 8.92 -0.72 -1.30
N SER A 47 8.91 0.51 -0.82
CA SER A 47 7.88 1.50 -1.10
C SER A 47 8.48 2.90 -1.15
N GLY A 48 7.79 3.82 -1.79
CA GLY A 48 8.20 5.21 -1.80
C GLY A 48 7.21 6.12 -2.51
N SER A 49 7.30 7.41 -2.21
CA SER A 49 6.47 8.45 -2.80
C SER A 49 7.36 9.55 -3.36
N ALA A 50 6.96 10.16 -4.49
CA ALA A 50 7.69 11.29 -5.07
C ALA A 50 6.76 12.30 -5.77
N ALA A 51 7.09 13.58 -5.60
CA ALA A 51 6.50 14.66 -6.40
C ALA A 51 6.99 14.62 -7.86
N MET A 52 6.14 15.02 -8.80
CA MET A 52 6.46 15.00 -10.24
C MET A 52 7.46 16.09 -10.65
N ALA A 53 7.50 17.22 -9.92
CA ALA A 53 8.33 18.38 -10.26
C ALA A 53 9.65 18.45 -9.46
N GLY A 54 10.01 17.36 -8.76
CA GLY A 54 10.98 17.43 -7.67
C GLY A 54 10.38 18.10 -6.43
N GLY A 55 11.07 18.00 -5.29
CA GLY A 55 10.64 18.62 -4.02
C GLY A 55 10.67 17.65 -2.85
N PHE A 56 9.83 16.60 -2.88
CA PHE A 56 9.89 15.53 -1.88
C PHE A 56 10.05 14.17 -2.52
N THR A 57 10.81 13.33 -1.83
CA THR A 57 10.87 11.88 -2.03
C THR A 57 10.93 11.20 -0.67
N SER A 58 10.14 10.15 -0.48
CA SER A 58 10.24 9.26 0.66
C SER A 58 10.44 7.83 0.16
N THR A 59 11.32 7.08 0.80
CA THR A 59 11.56 5.67 0.45
C THR A 59 11.72 4.86 1.72
N SER A 60 11.24 3.62 1.68
CA SER A 60 11.41 2.65 2.75
C SER A 60 11.52 1.27 2.13
N CYS A 61 12.47 0.48 2.59
CA CYS A 61 12.62 -0.92 2.23
C CYS A 61 12.79 -1.73 3.50
N LEU A 62 12.28 -2.96 3.50
CA LEU A 62 12.59 -3.92 4.54
C LEU A 62 14.10 -4.20 4.58
N SER A 63 14.60 -4.64 5.74
CA SER A 63 16.02 -4.97 5.93
C SER A 63 16.38 -6.31 5.27
N ASP A 64 15.52 -7.33 5.43
CA ASP A 64 15.62 -8.65 4.81
C ASP A 64 14.28 -9.02 4.13
N ARG A 65 14.32 -9.84 3.08
CA ARG A 65 13.12 -10.32 2.38
C ARG A 65 12.18 -11.11 3.30
N ARG A 66 12.72 -11.75 4.33
CA ARG A 66 11.98 -12.54 5.33
C ARG A 66 11.23 -11.67 6.34
N ASP A 67 11.56 -10.38 6.42
CA ASP A 67 10.90 -9.45 7.33
C ASP A 67 9.52 -9.04 6.82
N ALA A 68 9.16 -9.38 5.57
CA ALA A 68 7.85 -9.10 5.03
C ALA A 68 6.79 -9.88 5.85
N PRO A 69 5.91 -9.20 6.59
CA PRO A 69 4.98 -9.85 7.49
C PRO A 69 4.03 -10.75 6.71
N PHE A 70 3.78 -11.95 7.21
CA PHE A 70 2.90 -12.95 6.59
C PHE A 70 2.14 -13.73 7.64
N ALA A 71 0.84 -13.90 7.43
CA ALA A 71 -0.01 -14.69 8.31
C ALA A 71 -0.16 -16.13 7.80
N VAL A 72 0.03 -17.10 8.71
CA VAL A 72 -0.21 -18.53 8.43
C VAL A 72 -1.69 -18.90 8.43
N ARG A 73 -2.53 -18.05 9.01
CA ARG A 73 -3.99 -18.12 8.96
C ARG A 73 -4.52 -16.99 8.08
N PRO A 74 -5.76 -17.09 7.59
CA PRO A 74 -6.36 -16.01 6.84
C PRO A 74 -6.35 -14.68 7.61
N ALA A 75 -5.81 -13.63 6.99
CA ALA A 75 -5.72 -12.30 7.59
C ALA A 75 -5.35 -11.24 6.54
N LEU A 76 -5.75 -10.00 6.82
CA LEU A 76 -5.20 -8.81 6.19
C LEU A 76 -3.93 -8.38 6.92
N VAL A 77 -2.83 -8.23 6.17
CA VAL A 77 -1.52 -7.94 6.75
C VAL A 77 -0.98 -6.62 6.21
N PRO A 78 -0.82 -5.59 7.05
CA PRO A 78 -0.33 -4.28 6.61
C PRO A 78 1.13 -4.36 6.17
N LEU A 79 1.46 -3.66 5.08
CA LEU A 79 2.81 -3.53 4.52
C LEU A 79 3.28 -2.08 4.41
N LEU A 80 2.35 -1.17 4.14
CA LEU A 80 2.61 0.26 4.08
C LEU A 80 1.40 1.01 4.64
N SER A 81 1.66 1.94 5.54
CA SER A 81 0.75 3.01 5.89
C SER A 81 1.56 4.30 5.92
N THR A 82 1.24 5.24 5.04
CA THR A 82 2.00 6.49 4.93
C THR A 82 1.10 7.66 4.55
N TYR A 83 1.47 8.87 4.97
CA TYR A 83 0.86 10.11 4.53
C TYR A 83 1.92 10.99 3.88
N THR A 84 1.75 11.33 2.61
CA THR A 84 2.66 12.27 1.93
C THR A 84 1.90 13.32 1.14
N PHE A 85 0.98 12.89 0.29
CA PHE A 85 0.01 13.75 -0.42
C PHE A 85 -1.43 13.25 -0.26
N ALA A 86 -1.56 12.00 0.18
CA ALA A 86 -2.75 11.26 0.54
C ALA A 86 -2.34 10.26 1.63
N GLU A 87 -3.30 9.75 2.39
CA GLU A 87 -3.09 8.61 3.26
C GLU A 87 -3.17 7.34 2.40
N VAL A 88 -2.07 6.61 2.28
CA VAL A 88 -1.95 5.44 1.42
C VAL A 88 -1.72 4.21 2.26
N HIS A 89 -2.51 3.17 1.98
CA HIS A 89 -2.40 1.87 2.62
C HIS A 89 -2.11 0.80 1.59
N VAL A 90 -1.12 -0.05 1.86
CA VAL A 90 -0.86 -1.29 1.12
C VAL A 90 -0.86 -2.44 2.10
N PHE A 91 -1.62 -3.49 1.79
CA PHE A 91 -1.74 -4.67 2.62
C PHE A 91 -1.85 -5.93 1.77
N GLY A 92 -1.37 -7.05 2.32
CA GLY A 92 -1.58 -8.37 1.75
C GLY A 92 -2.88 -8.99 2.25
N ALA A 93 -3.55 -9.78 1.40
CA ALA A 93 -4.62 -10.66 1.83
C ALA A 93 -4.09 -12.10 1.85
N ASP A 94 -3.74 -12.59 3.03
CA ASP A 94 -3.19 -13.94 3.20
C ASP A 94 -4.31 -14.97 3.21
N ARG A 95 -4.23 -15.97 2.32
CA ARG A 95 -5.23 -17.05 2.19
C ARG A 95 -6.68 -16.56 1.98
N GLU A 96 -6.84 -15.34 1.52
CA GLU A 96 -8.13 -14.74 1.19
C GLU A 96 -7.99 -13.73 0.04
N THR A 97 -9.11 -13.27 -0.50
CA THR A 97 -9.14 -12.32 -1.61
C THR A 97 -10.07 -11.17 -1.26
N VAL A 98 -9.61 -9.94 -1.43
CA VAL A 98 -10.43 -8.75 -1.18
C VAL A 98 -11.48 -8.63 -2.27
N ARG A 99 -12.73 -8.46 -1.86
CA ARG A 99 -13.87 -8.18 -2.74
C ARG A 99 -14.20 -6.70 -2.77
N SER A 100 -14.20 -6.05 -1.60
CA SER A 100 -14.49 -4.63 -1.46
C SER A 100 -13.88 -4.07 -0.19
N VAL A 101 -13.60 -2.76 -0.21
CA VAL A 101 -13.21 -1.99 0.97
C VAL A 101 -14.17 -0.81 1.09
N THR A 102 -14.61 -0.51 2.30
CA THR A 102 -15.54 0.58 2.57
C THR A 102 -15.11 1.39 3.78
N CYS A 103 -15.41 2.68 3.76
CA CYS A 103 -15.36 3.58 4.92
C CYS A 103 -16.79 4.01 5.25
N ASN A 104 -17.29 3.69 6.44
CA ASN A 104 -18.69 3.95 6.83
C ASN A 104 -19.71 3.47 5.78
N GLY A 105 -19.49 2.29 5.20
CA GLY A 105 -20.33 1.72 4.14
C GLY A 105 -20.16 2.34 2.75
N ARG A 106 -19.39 3.43 2.59
CA ARG A 106 -19.06 4.00 1.28
C ARG A 106 -17.90 3.24 0.63
N PRO A 107 -18.05 2.74 -0.61
CA PRO A 107 -16.97 2.06 -1.31
C PRO A 107 -15.74 2.94 -1.48
N LEU A 108 -14.57 2.36 -1.23
CA LEU A 108 -13.28 2.95 -1.58
C LEU A 108 -12.76 2.32 -2.87
N ALA A 109 -12.03 3.10 -3.67
CA ALA A 109 -11.31 2.57 -4.81
C ALA A 109 -10.14 1.71 -4.32
N VAL A 110 -10.13 0.44 -4.72
CA VAL A 110 -9.09 -0.52 -4.34
C VAL A 110 -8.35 -0.96 -5.58
N ARG A 111 -7.04 -0.82 -5.54
CA ARG A 111 -6.14 -1.31 -6.58
C ARG A 111 -5.59 -2.66 -6.18
N ARG A 112 -5.84 -3.67 -7.02
CA ARG A 112 -5.15 -4.96 -6.92
C ARG A 112 -3.74 -4.81 -7.49
N LEU A 113 -2.74 -5.13 -6.70
CA LEU A 113 -1.34 -5.10 -7.09
C LEU A 113 -0.86 -6.52 -7.47
N PRO A 114 0.16 -6.64 -8.32
CA PRO A 114 0.64 -7.94 -8.75
C PRO A 114 1.33 -8.72 -7.63
N ARG A 115 1.25 -10.05 -7.72
CA ARG A 115 1.76 -11.01 -6.72
C ARG A 115 3.29 -11.03 -6.61
N VAL A 116 3.97 -10.42 -7.56
CA VAL A 116 5.44 -10.38 -7.66
C VAL A 116 6.11 -9.54 -6.58
N LEU A 117 5.33 -8.82 -5.75
CA LEU A 117 5.85 -7.94 -4.71
C LEU A 117 6.26 -8.69 -3.42
N ASP A 118 5.83 -9.94 -3.27
CA ASP A 118 6.25 -10.84 -2.20
C ASP A 118 6.26 -12.33 -2.60
N GLY A 119 5.88 -12.65 -3.85
CA GLY A 119 5.83 -14.00 -4.42
C GLY A 119 4.78 -14.93 -3.80
N ARG A 120 3.99 -14.47 -2.84
CA ARG A 120 3.21 -15.34 -1.94
C ARG A 120 1.73 -15.01 -1.92
N ARG A 121 1.36 -13.75 -2.12
CA ARG A 121 -0.02 -13.27 -1.98
C ARG A 121 -0.33 -12.17 -2.97
N VAL A 122 -1.60 -11.79 -3.03
CA VAL A 122 -2.04 -10.59 -3.74
C VAL A 122 -1.97 -9.43 -2.77
N LEU A 123 -1.37 -8.33 -3.20
CA LEU A 123 -1.39 -7.07 -2.46
C LEU A 123 -2.53 -6.19 -2.97
N TYR A 124 -3.05 -5.36 -2.08
CA TYR A 124 -4.08 -4.39 -2.37
C TYR A 124 -3.63 -3.03 -1.85
N ALA A 125 -4.02 -1.98 -2.57
CA ALA A 125 -3.80 -0.61 -2.16
C ALA A 125 -5.10 0.19 -2.21
N PHE A 126 -5.28 1.11 -1.27
CA PHE A 126 -6.25 2.19 -1.36
C PHE A 126 -5.62 3.46 -0.82
N ASP A 127 -6.22 4.59 -1.17
CA ASP A 127 -5.84 5.89 -0.66
C ASP A 127 -7.05 6.69 -0.17
N LEU A 128 -6.79 7.58 0.79
CA LEU A 128 -7.73 8.54 1.33
C LEU A 128 -7.15 9.94 1.11
N SER A 129 -7.97 10.86 0.59
CA SER A 129 -7.54 12.21 0.21
C SER A 129 -7.09 13.06 1.40
N GLU A 130 -7.51 12.70 2.60
CA GLU A 130 -7.16 13.36 3.84
C GLU A 130 -6.86 12.33 4.94
N PRO A 131 -6.03 12.66 5.94
CA PRO A 131 -5.77 11.75 7.04
C PRO A 131 -7.07 11.41 7.77
N THR A 132 -7.37 10.12 7.89
CA THR A 132 -8.63 9.61 8.39
C THR A 132 -8.38 8.69 9.59
N ALA A 133 -9.20 8.81 10.63
CA ALA A 133 -9.09 8.00 11.85
C ALA A 133 -9.95 6.73 11.79
N GLY A 134 -9.61 5.75 12.63
CA GLY A 134 -10.38 4.52 12.81
C GLY A 134 -9.97 3.42 11.82
N ARG A 135 -10.93 2.73 11.24
CA ARG A 135 -10.68 1.55 10.40
C ARG A 135 -11.61 1.45 9.22
N VAL A 136 -11.13 0.90 8.12
CA VAL A 136 -11.99 0.54 6.98
C VAL A 136 -12.49 -0.88 7.15
N THR A 137 -13.71 -1.13 6.66
CA THR A 137 -14.31 -2.46 6.61
C THR A 137 -13.95 -3.11 5.29
N VAL A 138 -13.39 -4.31 5.33
CA VAL A 138 -12.94 -5.06 4.17
C VAL A 138 -13.77 -6.33 4.06
N THR A 139 -14.42 -6.53 2.92
CA THR A 139 -15.10 -7.78 2.61
C THR A 139 -14.12 -8.68 1.87
N VAL A 140 -13.89 -9.87 2.40
CA VAL A 140 -12.98 -10.86 1.82
C VAL A 140 -13.71 -12.16 1.47
N VAL A 141 -13.16 -12.90 0.52
CA VAL A 141 -13.57 -14.27 0.19
C VAL A 141 -12.50 -15.24 0.71
N ARG A 142 -12.94 -16.20 1.54
CA ARG A 142 -12.11 -17.25 2.15
C ARG A 142 -12.68 -18.61 1.76
N GLY A 143 -12.08 -19.26 0.77
CA GLY A 143 -12.67 -20.45 0.17
C GLY A 143 -14.02 -20.15 -0.47
N ARG A 144 -15.12 -20.70 0.08
CA ARG A 144 -16.49 -20.46 -0.40
C ARG A 144 -17.30 -19.49 0.48
N VAL A 145 -16.71 -18.96 1.55
CA VAL A 145 -17.41 -18.05 2.47
C VAL A 145 -16.93 -16.61 2.28
N THR A 146 -17.83 -15.67 2.53
CA THR A 146 -17.51 -14.25 2.65
C THR A 146 -17.30 -13.92 4.12
N ALA A 147 -16.27 -13.13 4.44
CA ALA A 147 -15.98 -12.66 5.78
C ALA A 147 -15.73 -11.16 5.79
N THR A 148 -15.82 -10.57 6.98
CA THR A 148 -15.50 -9.18 7.23
C THR A 148 -14.22 -9.10 8.04
N GLU A 149 -13.30 -8.29 7.56
CA GLU A 149 -12.01 -7.97 8.17
C GLU A 149 -11.86 -6.45 8.25
N HIS A 150 -10.82 -5.97 8.92
CA HIS A 150 -10.55 -4.54 9.07
C HIS A 150 -9.10 -4.18 8.76
N VAL A 151 -8.89 -2.97 8.26
CA VAL A 151 -7.56 -2.34 8.16
C VAL A 151 -7.60 -1.06 8.99
N GLU A 152 -6.71 -0.97 9.98
CA GLU A 152 -6.55 0.20 10.83
C GLU A 152 -5.91 1.35 10.03
N LEU A 153 -6.42 2.56 10.25
CA LEU A 153 -5.94 3.78 9.61
C LEU A 153 -4.93 4.50 10.51
N MET A 154 -4.07 5.32 9.93
CA MET A 154 -3.01 5.99 10.70
C MET A 154 -3.56 7.02 11.69
N GLY A 155 -4.73 7.60 11.41
CA GLY A 155 -5.28 8.73 12.16
C GLY A 155 -5.88 8.40 13.54
N GLY A 156 -5.65 7.20 14.09
CA GLY A 156 -6.33 6.66 15.28
C GLY A 156 -6.42 7.57 16.52
N ASP A 157 -5.58 8.60 16.63
CA ASP A 157 -5.54 9.52 17.79
C ASP A 157 -5.90 10.99 17.48
N LEU A 158 -6.33 11.32 16.26
CA LEU A 158 -6.61 12.70 15.87
C LEU A 158 -8.09 13.06 16.06
N ARG A 159 -8.41 13.69 17.20
CA ARG A 159 -9.78 14.03 17.68
C ARG A 159 -10.66 14.90 16.76
N HIS A 160 -10.15 15.37 15.61
CA HIS A 160 -10.84 16.35 14.75
C HIS A 160 -10.80 16.05 13.25
N LYS A 161 -10.59 14.79 12.83
CA LYS A 161 -10.58 14.42 11.40
C LYS A 161 -11.73 13.51 11.01
N ALA A 162 -11.95 13.38 9.70
CA ALA A 162 -12.81 12.37 9.13
C ALA A 162 -12.46 10.99 9.73
N SER A 163 -13.47 10.15 9.94
CA SER A 163 -13.30 8.86 10.61
C SER A 163 -14.12 7.78 9.91
N CYS A 164 -13.51 6.62 9.73
CA CYS A 164 -14.18 5.38 9.37
C CYS A 164 -14.42 4.56 10.64
N ARG A 165 -15.65 4.08 10.85
CA ARG A 165 -16.08 3.31 12.03
C ARG A 165 -16.46 1.89 11.66
#